data_AF-A0A8C2IDN0-F1
#
_entry.id   AF-A0A8C2IDN0-F1
#
_cell.length_a   1.000
_cell.length_b   1.000
_cell.length_c   1.000
_cell.angle_alpha   90.00
_cell.angle_beta   90.00
_cell.angle_gamma   90.00
#
_symmetry.space_group_name_H-M   'P 1'
#
loop_
_entity.id
_entity.type
_entity.pdbx_description
1 polymer ?
#
loop_
_entity_poly.entity_id
_entity_poly.type
_entity_poly.pdbx_seq_one_letter_code
_entity_poly.pdbx_strand_id
1 'polypeptide(L)'
;MSFMGSQMINYYLPAQQAICKVRTEVIEVTRSMLDRSNANFLLWPPCVEVQRCSGCCNTKSLQCVPVLTHTRYLQVMKIQYVNKQPLYDKAVVSVLDHVECRCQPAPRPPQRRKSSGQRQEGRERSGKPRSKEELHRRDELKHNQRISLEDLCSKETIYRIAVCM
;
A
#
# COMPACT_ATOMS: atom_id res chain seq x y z
N MET A 1 11.23 60.06 9.18
CA MET A 1 11.04 58.72 9.76
C MET A 1 11.03 57.73 8.60
N SER A 2 12.17 57.06 8.36
CA SER A 2 12.30 56.10 7.26
C SER A 2 11.74 54.76 7.70
N PHE A 3 10.64 54.32 7.11
CA PHE A 3 10.14 52.96 7.25
C PHE A 3 11.13 52.01 6.58
N MET A 4 11.92 51.29 7.38
CA MET A 4 12.66 50.14 6.88
C MET A 4 11.65 49.08 6.48
N GLY A 5 11.55 48.82 5.17
CA GLY A 5 10.74 47.75 4.62
C GLY A 5 11.21 46.42 5.18
N SER A 6 10.41 45.83 6.07
CA SER A 6 10.59 44.48 6.56
C SER A 6 10.59 43.51 5.37
N GLN A 7 11.74 42.94 5.06
CA GLN A 7 11.84 41.79 4.17
C GLN A 7 11.03 40.65 4.77
N MET A 8 9.92 40.31 4.12
CA MET A 8 9.16 39.11 4.43
C MET A 8 10.00 37.92 3.95
N ILE A 9 10.77 37.34 4.86
CA ILE A 9 11.52 36.10 4.60
C ILE A 9 10.46 35.06 4.23
N ASN A 10 10.42 34.62 2.97
CA ASN A 10 9.52 33.54 2.56
C ASN A 10 9.97 32.25 3.27
N TYR A 11 9.24 31.86 4.31
CA TYR A 11 9.50 30.67 5.13
C TYR A 11 9.18 29.33 4.43
N TYR A 12 8.77 29.35 3.15
CA TYR A 12 8.43 28.16 2.40
C TYR A 12 9.49 27.82 1.36
N LEU A 13 9.76 26.52 1.24
CA LEU A 13 10.58 25.96 0.17
C LEU A 13 9.67 25.33 -0.89
N PRO A 14 10.05 25.37 -2.18
CA PRO A 14 9.31 24.68 -3.22
C PRO A 14 9.29 23.17 -2.96
N ALA A 15 8.13 22.54 -3.16
CA ALA A 15 8.01 21.09 -3.04
C ALA A 15 8.77 20.38 -4.17
N GLN A 16 9.54 19.35 -3.83
CA GLN A 16 10.23 18.52 -4.81
C GLN A 16 9.41 17.25 -5.10
N GLN A 17 9.20 16.96 -6.39
CA GLN A 17 8.47 15.76 -6.81
C GLN A 17 9.26 14.50 -6.44
N ALA A 18 8.57 13.53 -5.84
CA ALA A 18 9.11 12.19 -5.64
C ALA A 18 9.12 11.43 -6.97
N ILE A 19 10.22 11.53 -7.73
CA ILE A 19 10.37 10.85 -9.02
C ILE A 19 10.28 9.32 -8.86
N CYS A 20 9.71 8.63 -9.86
CA CYS A 20 9.68 7.18 -9.97
C CYS A 20 11.10 6.61 -9.97
N LYS A 21 11.51 5.95 -8.88
CA LYS A 21 12.82 5.31 -8.73
C LYS A 21 12.76 4.17 -7.71
N VAL A 22 13.79 3.33 -7.73
CA VAL A 22 14.00 2.33 -6.69
C VAL A 22 14.31 3.02 -5.36
N ARG A 23 13.65 2.61 -4.29
CA ARG A 23 13.93 3.01 -2.92
C ARG A 23 13.95 1.79 -2.00
N THR A 24 14.71 1.89 -0.93
CA THR A 24 14.70 0.90 0.15
C THR A 24 13.42 1.03 0.96
N GLU A 25 12.74 -0.10 1.14
CA GLU A 25 11.59 -0.25 2.02
C GLU A 25 11.85 -1.41 2.97
N VAL A 26 11.23 -1.37 4.15
CA VAL A 26 11.31 -2.45 5.13
C VAL A 26 10.06 -3.32 5.00
N ILE A 27 10.26 -4.63 4.85
CA ILE A 27 9.18 -5.61 4.85
C ILE A 27 9.32 -6.56 6.04
N GLU A 28 8.19 -7.07 6.50
CA GLU A 28 8.14 -8.13 7.50
C GLU A 28 8.54 -9.47 6.88
N VAL A 29 9.37 -10.23 7.60
CA VAL A 29 9.71 -11.62 7.30
C VAL A 29 8.59 -12.50 7.83
N THR A 30 7.62 -12.78 6.97
CA THR A 30 6.44 -13.57 7.34
C THR A 30 6.74 -15.06 7.29
N ARG A 31 6.00 -15.83 8.09
CA ARG A 31 6.10 -17.29 8.15
C ARG A 31 5.87 -17.96 6.81
N SER A 32 4.95 -17.40 6.01
CA SER A 32 4.62 -17.88 4.67
C SER A 32 5.77 -17.75 3.67
N MET A 33 6.80 -16.95 3.96
CA MET A 33 8.02 -16.89 3.13
C MET A 33 8.90 -18.13 3.28
N LEU A 34 8.74 -18.89 4.37
CA LEU A 34 9.45 -20.15 4.61
C LEU A 34 8.52 -21.36 4.47
N ASP A 35 7.46 -21.40 5.28
CA ASP A 35 6.50 -22.50 5.31
C ASP A 35 5.13 -21.99 5.75
N ARG A 36 4.14 -22.14 4.85
CA ARG A 36 2.75 -21.72 5.10
C ARG A 36 1.99 -22.71 6.01
N SER A 37 2.43 -23.96 6.09
CA SER A 37 1.72 -25.04 6.76
C SER A 37 2.02 -25.14 8.26
N ASN A 38 3.25 -24.78 8.66
CA ASN A 38 3.72 -24.95 10.03
C ASN A 38 3.60 -23.64 10.85
N ALA A 39 2.91 -23.74 11.99
CA ALA A 39 2.67 -22.64 12.91
C ALA A 39 3.55 -22.64 14.19
N ASN A 40 4.57 -23.49 14.28
CA ASN A 40 5.33 -23.76 15.51
C ASN A 40 6.76 -23.17 15.53
N PHE A 41 7.05 -22.13 14.74
CA PHE A 41 8.36 -21.46 14.72
C PHE A 41 8.25 -19.95 14.60
N LEU A 42 9.32 -19.25 15.01
CA LEU A 42 9.54 -17.83 14.81
C LEU A 42 10.76 -17.61 13.90
N LEU A 43 10.82 -16.45 13.23
CA LEU A 43 11.93 -16.06 12.37
C LEU A 43 12.60 -14.80 12.92
N TRP A 44 13.94 -14.77 12.85
CA TRP A 44 14.74 -13.62 13.26
C TRP A 44 15.81 -13.27 12.20
N PRO A 45 15.98 -12.00 11.80
CA PRO A 45 15.20 -10.82 12.22
C PRO A 45 13.75 -10.84 11.70
N PRO A 46 12.81 -10.11 12.34
CA PRO A 46 11.41 -10.05 11.91
C PRO A 46 11.20 -9.14 10.69
N CYS A 47 12.17 -8.29 10.35
CA CYS A 47 12.08 -7.34 9.25
C CYS A 47 13.38 -7.32 8.44
N VAL A 48 13.27 -7.08 7.13
CA VAL A 48 14.41 -6.95 6.22
C VAL A 48 14.20 -5.82 5.21
N GLU A 49 15.30 -5.30 4.70
CA GLU A 49 15.30 -4.28 3.64
C GLU A 49 15.15 -4.90 2.25
N VAL A 50 14.24 -4.33 1.46
CA VAL A 50 14.00 -4.68 0.06
C VAL A 50 13.98 -3.43 -0.81
N GLN A 51 14.32 -3.62 -2.08
CA GLN A 51 14.29 -2.57 -3.08
C GLN A 51 12.94 -2.59 -3.79
N ARG A 52 12.20 -1.48 -3.75
CA ARG A 52 10.88 -1.37 -4.39
C ARG A 52 10.78 -0.09 -5.21
N CYS A 53 9.95 -0.14 -6.25
CA CYS A 53 9.65 1.02 -7.08
C CYS A 53 8.62 1.88 -6.37
N SER A 54 8.97 3.14 -6.13
CA SER A 54 8.08 4.12 -5.50
C SER A 54 8.20 5.49 -6.18
N GLY A 55 7.30 6.40 -5.83
CA GLY A 55 7.22 7.73 -6.41
C GLY A 55 6.16 7.85 -7.50
N CYS A 56 6.16 9.02 -8.15
CA CYS A 56 5.10 9.46 -9.04
C CYS A 56 5.62 9.74 -10.45
N CYS A 57 4.78 9.44 -11.44
CA CYS A 57 4.97 9.86 -12.82
C CYS A 57 4.33 11.25 -13.05
N ASN A 58 4.66 11.90 -14.17
CA ASN A 58 4.18 13.26 -14.46
C ASN A 58 2.67 13.33 -14.73
N THR A 59 2.07 12.23 -15.22
CA THR A 59 0.64 12.16 -15.51
C THR A 59 -0.01 10.98 -14.79
N LYS A 60 -1.29 11.13 -14.45
CA LYS A 60 -2.11 10.08 -13.81
C LYS A 60 -2.40 8.88 -14.71
N SER A 61 -2.17 9.02 -16.02
CA SER A 61 -2.28 7.93 -16.99
C SER A 61 -1.10 6.96 -16.95
N LEU A 62 -0.02 7.33 -16.27
CA LEU A 62 1.19 6.53 -16.11
C LEU A 62 1.28 5.99 -14.68
N GLN A 63 1.78 4.77 -14.55
CA GLN A 63 2.07 4.11 -13.29
C GLN A 63 3.57 3.79 -13.20
N CYS A 64 4.16 4.02 -12.02
CA CYS A 64 5.54 3.62 -11.73
C CYS A 64 5.58 2.12 -11.48
N VAL A 65 6.26 1.37 -12.35
CA VAL A 65 6.31 -0.10 -12.30
C VAL A 65 7.74 -0.60 -12.46
N PRO A 66 8.08 -1.76 -11.87
CA PRO A 66 9.38 -2.39 -12.09
C PRO A 66 9.49 -2.90 -13.53
N VAL A 67 10.65 -2.65 -14.16
CA VAL A 67 11.00 -3.23 -15.48
C VAL A 67 11.99 -4.37 -15.36
N LEU A 68 12.78 -4.39 -14.27
CA LEU A 68 13.69 -5.48 -13.94
C LEU A 68 13.55 -5.80 -12.46
N THR A 69 13.47 -7.09 -12.16
CA THR A 69 13.42 -7.60 -10.79
C THR A 69 14.52 -8.63 -10.55
N HIS A 70 14.93 -8.78 -9.29
CA HIS A 70 15.92 -9.74 -8.87
C HIS A 70 15.48 -10.41 -7.57
N THR A 71 15.57 -11.73 -7.53
CA THR A 71 15.27 -12.51 -6.32
C THR A 71 16.55 -12.70 -5.53
N ARG A 72 16.58 -12.22 -4.29
CA ARG A 72 17.66 -12.49 -3.33
C ARG A 72 17.23 -13.51 -2.30
N TYR A 73 18.18 -14.34 -1.87
CA TYR A 73 17.98 -15.30 -0.80
C TYR A 73 18.66 -14.80 0.47
N LEU A 74 17.90 -14.72 1.55
CA LEU A 74 18.37 -14.24 2.85
C LEU A 74 18.38 -15.39 3.83
N GLN A 75 19.48 -15.53 4.56
CA GLN A 75 19.57 -16.47 5.66
C GLN A 75 18.98 -15.82 6.92
N VAL A 76 17.98 -16.48 7.51
CA VAL A 76 17.33 -16.08 8.75
C VAL A 76 17.46 -17.18 9.80
N MET A 77 17.27 -16.83 11.05
CA MET A 77 17.27 -17.78 12.16
C MET A 77 15.83 -18.25 12.42
N LYS A 78 15.61 -19.56 12.39
CA LYS A 78 14.37 -20.22 12.75
C LYS A 78 14.44 -20.65 14.21
N ILE A 79 13.49 -20.20 15.02
CA ILE A 79 13.42 -20.50 16.45
C ILE A 79 12.21 -21.40 16.68
N GLN A 80 12.44 -22.61 17.19
CA GLN A 80 11.40 -23.58 17.54
C GLN A 80 11.43 -23.84 19.04
N TYR A 81 10.29 -24.02 19.69
CA TYR A 81 10.24 -24.38 21.11
C TYR A 81 9.94 -25.87 21.25
N VAL A 82 10.91 -26.64 21.73
CA VAL A 82 10.78 -28.08 22.00
C VAL A 82 11.10 -28.31 23.46
N ASN A 83 10.21 -28.97 24.21
CA ASN A 83 10.39 -29.23 25.65
C ASN A 83 10.71 -27.96 26.48
N LYS A 84 10.05 -26.83 26.17
CA LYS A 84 10.28 -25.49 26.78
C LYS A 84 11.69 -24.91 26.55
N GLN A 85 12.48 -25.51 25.67
CA GLN A 85 13.79 -24.99 25.27
C GLN A 85 13.75 -24.48 23.82
N PRO A 86 14.38 -23.32 23.53
CA PRO A 86 14.49 -22.82 22.18
C PRO A 86 15.55 -23.60 21.40
N LEU A 87 15.17 -24.11 20.22
CA LEU A 87 16.05 -24.68 19.21
C LEU A 87 16.25 -23.65 18.09
N TYR A 88 17.51 -23.45 17.71
CA TYR A 88 17.91 -22.46 16.71
C TYR A 88 18.43 -23.16 15.47
N ASP A 89 17.74 -22.96 14.35
CA ASP A 89 18.11 -23.49 13.04
C ASP A 89 18.33 -22.34 12.05
N LYS A 90 19.08 -22.61 10.98
CA LYS A 90 19.19 -21.69 9.84
C LYS A 90 18.11 -22.01 8.83
N ALA A 91 17.43 -20.98 8.34
CA ALA A 91 16.46 -21.08 7.27
C ALA A 91 16.77 -20.05 6.18
N VAL A 92 16.29 -20.31 4.96
CA VAL A 92 16.47 -19.42 3.81
C VAL A 92 15.10 -18.91 3.39
N VAL A 93 14.95 -17.60 3.31
CA VAL A 93 13.76 -16.93 2.75
C VAL A 93 14.14 -16.18 1.48
N SER A 94 13.21 -16.04 0.54
CA SER A 94 13.42 -15.28 -0.69
C SER A 94 12.72 -13.92 -0.62
N VAL A 95 13.41 -12.88 -1.06
CA VAL A 95 12.84 -11.54 -1.27
C VAL A 95 12.93 -11.14 -2.73
N LEU A 96 11.92 -10.42 -3.22
CA LEU A 96 11.89 -9.88 -4.58
C LEU A 96 12.21 -8.39 -4.55
N ASP A 97 13.33 -8.03 -5.17
CA ASP A 97 13.78 -6.66 -5.34
C ASP A 97 13.48 -6.14 -6.74
N HIS A 98 13.17 -4.84 -6.80
CA HIS A 98 13.08 -4.09 -8.03
C HIS A 98 14.46 -3.46 -8.32
N VAL A 99 15.01 -3.74 -9.50
CA VAL A 99 16.33 -3.25 -9.92
C VAL A 99 16.22 -1.99 -10.77
N GLU A 100 15.18 -1.91 -11.60
CA GLU A 100 14.91 -0.75 -12.46
C GLU A 100 13.41 -0.45 -12.50
N CYS A 101 13.05 0.83 -12.52
CA CYS A 101 11.66 1.31 -12.56
C CYS A 101 11.43 2.22 -13.75
N ARG A 102 10.25 2.14 -14.38
CA ARG A 102 9.83 3.09 -15.42
C ARG A 102 8.35 3.45 -15.29
N CYS A 103 7.99 4.62 -15.83
CA CYS A 103 6.61 5.05 -15.96
C CYS A 103 5.99 4.41 -17.21
N GLN A 104 5.00 3.55 -17.03
CA GLN A 104 4.28 2.88 -18.12
C GLN A 104 2.79 3.25 -18.11
N PRO A 105 2.10 3.24 -19.27
CA PRO A 105 0.65 3.45 -19.31
C PRO A 105 -0.07 2.47 -18.39
N ALA A 106 -0.93 2.98 -17.52
CA ALA A 106 -1.72 2.13 -16.65
C ALA A 106 -2.59 1.18 -17.50
N PRO A 107 -2.72 -0.10 -17.13
CA PRO A 107 -3.63 -1.02 -17.81
C PRO A 107 -5.01 -0.39 -17.88
N ARG A 108 -5.60 -0.26 -19.08
CA ARG A 108 -6.96 0.24 -19.19
C ARG A 108 -7.87 -0.77 -18.48
N PRO A 109 -8.73 -0.35 -17.53
CA PRO A 109 -9.74 -1.25 -17.02
C PRO A 109 -10.55 -1.77 -18.22
N PRO A 110 -10.91 -3.07 -18.25
CA PRO A 110 -11.71 -3.60 -19.33
C PRO A 110 -12.96 -2.73 -19.45
N GLN A 111 -13.10 -2.05 -20.60
CA GLN A 111 -14.32 -1.30 -20.89
C GLN A 111 -15.46 -2.30 -20.84
N ARG A 112 -16.32 -2.19 -19.82
CA ARG A 112 -17.64 -2.83 -19.85
C ARG A 112 -18.30 -2.39 -21.15
N ARG A 113 -18.35 -3.28 -22.14
CA ARG A 113 -19.14 -3.08 -23.35
C ARG A 113 -20.58 -2.85 -22.89
N LYS A 114 -21.03 -1.59 -22.87
CA LYS A 114 -22.46 -1.31 -22.89
C LYS A 114 -22.91 -1.77 -24.27
N SER A 115 -23.51 -2.94 -24.34
CA SER A 115 -24.18 -3.42 -25.53
C SER A 115 -25.24 -2.38 -25.92
N SER A 116 -24.96 -1.64 -26.98
CA SER A 116 -25.95 -0.87 -27.71
C SER A 116 -26.94 -1.85 -28.35
N GLY A 117 -28.07 -2.07 -27.69
CA GLY A 117 -29.11 -2.99 -28.13
C GLY A 117 -30.50 -2.47 -27.80
N GLN A 118 -31.11 -1.85 -28.81
CA GLN A 118 -32.54 -1.65 -29.05
C GLN A 118 -33.36 -0.74 -28.12
N ARG A 119 -33.77 0.36 -28.77
CA ARG A 119 -34.83 1.29 -28.44
C ARG A 119 -36.17 0.56 -28.60
N GLN A 120 -36.86 0.27 -27.49
CA GLN A 120 -38.30 -0.01 -27.46
C GLN A 120 -38.92 0.71 -26.25
N GLU A 121 -40.08 1.29 -26.50
CA GLU A 121 -40.85 2.21 -25.68
C GLU A 121 -41.30 1.67 -24.32
N GLY A 122 -41.55 2.61 -23.40
CA GLY A 122 -42.66 2.49 -22.45
C GLY A 122 -42.33 1.88 -21.08
N ARG A 123 -41.81 2.70 -20.16
CA ARG A 123 -42.34 2.83 -18.79
C ARG A 123 -41.62 3.95 -18.05
N GLU A 124 -42.37 4.97 -17.66
CA GLU A 124 -41.97 5.98 -16.69
C GLU A 124 -41.25 5.32 -15.50
N ARG A 125 -40.00 5.69 -15.27
CA ARG A 125 -39.40 5.59 -13.94
C ARG A 125 -39.23 7.00 -13.42
N SER A 126 -40.33 7.50 -12.87
CA SER A 126 -40.34 8.59 -11.91
C SER A 126 -39.25 8.33 -10.87
N GLY A 127 -38.17 9.12 -10.93
CA GLY A 127 -37.11 9.10 -9.94
C GLY A 127 -37.69 9.59 -8.64
N LYS A 128 -38.17 8.67 -7.79
CA LYS A 128 -38.63 9.00 -6.45
C LYS A 128 -37.46 9.69 -5.72
N PRO A 129 -37.61 10.92 -5.21
CA PRO A 129 -36.56 11.54 -4.42
C PRO A 129 -36.28 10.59 -3.26
N ARG A 130 -35.03 10.13 -3.16
CA ARG A 130 -34.63 9.28 -2.05
C ARG A 130 -34.86 10.07 -0.78
N SER A 131 -35.63 9.52 0.14
CA SER A 131 -35.94 10.19 1.40
C SER A 131 -34.63 10.55 2.10
N LYS A 132 -34.63 11.67 2.83
CA LYS A 132 -33.48 12.13 3.61
C LYS A 132 -32.87 11.02 4.48
N GLU A 133 -33.72 10.12 5.01
CA GLU A 133 -33.35 8.92 5.75
C GLU A 133 -32.47 7.92 4.98
N GLU A 134 -32.78 7.68 3.70
CA GLU A 134 -32.08 6.73 2.84
C GLU A 134 -30.67 7.26 2.46
N LEU A 135 -30.52 8.58 2.38
CA LEU A 135 -29.24 9.26 2.19
C LEU A 135 -28.38 9.17 3.47
N HIS A 136 -28.95 9.48 4.63
CA HIS A 136 -28.25 9.37 5.92
C HIS A 136 -27.74 7.94 6.18
N ARG A 137 -28.59 6.93 5.96
CA ARG A 137 -28.20 5.51 6.12
C ARG A 137 -27.06 5.10 5.20
N ARG A 138 -27.00 5.65 3.99
CA ARG A 138 -25.91 5.38 3.04
C ARG A 138 -24.60 6.06 3.46
N ASP A 139 -24.68 7.28 4.00
CA ASP A 139 -23.51 8.00 4.49
C ASP A 139 -22.96 7.35 5.76
N GLU A 140 -23.81 6.82 6.64
CA GLU A 140 -23.40 5.98 7.79
C GLU A 140 -22.70 4.70 7.34
N LEU A 141 -23.25 3.95 6.37
CA LEU A 141 -22.62 2.75 5.82
C LEU A 141 -21.24 3.04 5.21
N LYS A 142 -21.08 4.18 4.52
CA LYS A 142 -19.79 4.63 3.99
C LYS A 142 -18.83 5.07 5.09
N HIS A 143 -19.32 5.73 6.13
CA HIS A 143 -18.52 6.14 7.28
C HIS A 143 -18.00 4.92 8.03
N ASN A 144 -18.85 3.93 8.30
CA ASN A 144 -18.46 2.65 8.91
C ASN A 144 -17.45 1.87 8.06
N GLN A 145 -17.60 1.86 6.73
CA GLN A 145 -16.59 1.26 5.83
C GLN A 145 -15.26 2.02 5.88
N ARG A 146 -15.29 3.36 5.94
CA ARG A 146 -14.08 4.19 6.06
C ARG A 146 -13.38 3.95 7.39
N ILE A 147 -14.11 3.93 8.50
CA ILE A 147 -13.57 3.60 9.83
C ILE A 147 -12.90 2.23 9.82
N SER A 148 -13.54 1.22 9.21
CA SER A 148 -12.96 -0.12 9.10
C SER A 148 -11.66 -0.16 8.27
N LEU A 149 -11.55 0.68 7.24
CA LEU A 149 -10.34 0.80 6.40
C LEU A 149 -9.22 1.58 7.11
N GLU A 150 -9.59 2.62 7.87
CA GLU A 150 -8.68 3.40 8.70
C GLU A 150 -8.14 2.55 9.87
N ASP A 151 -8.96 1.67 10.47
CA ASP A 151 -8.53 0.71 11.50
C ASP A 151 -7.54 -0.34 10.99
N LEU A 152 -7.66 -0.76 9.73
CA LEU A 152 -6.68 -1.66 9.08
C LEU A 152 -5.33 -0.95 8.88
N CYS A 153 -5.35 0.34 8.52
CA CYS A 153 -4.16 1.19 8.43
C CYS A 153 -3.56 1.50 9.82
N SER A 154 -4.41 1.65 10.84
CA SER A 154 -4.00 1.91 12.21
C SER A 154 -3.36 0.67 12.85
N LYS A 155 -3.88 -0.54 12.57
CA LYS A 155 -3.26 -1.82 12.98
C LYS A 155 -1.87 -2.02 12.37
N GLU A 156 -1.68 -1.68 11.09
CA GLU A 156 -0.37 -1.65 10.42
C GLU A 156 0.60 -0.65 11.08
N THR A 157 0.09 0.47 11.58
CA THR A 157 0.89 1.51 12.25
C THR A 157 1.26 1.11 13.69
N ILE A 158 0.37 0.44 14.42
CA ILE A 158 0.64 -0.09 15.76
C ILE A 158 1.74 -1.15 15.72
N TYR A 159 1.72 -2.04 14.73
CA TYR A 159 2.82 -3.01 14.52
C TYR A 159 4.15 -2.30 14.21
N ARG A 160 4.14 -1.16 13.51
CA ARG A 160 5.35 -0.34 13.30
C ARG A 160 5.85 0.34 14.58
N ILE A 161 4.96 0.76 15.49
CA ILE A 161 5.34 1.40 16.76
C ILE A 161 5.92 0.36 17.73
N ALA A 162 5.37 -0.87 17.75
CA ALA A 162 5.85 -1.94 18.63
C ALA A 162 7.28 -2.44 18.31
N VAL A 163 7.82 -2.11 17.13
CA VAL A 163 9.20 -2.44 16.74
C VAL A 163 10.20 -1.36 17.18
N CYS A 164 9.72 -0.22 17.68
CA CYS A 164 10.56 0.89 18.17
C CYS A 164 10.58 1.04 19.70
N MET A 165 10.05 0.08 20.47
CA MET A 165 10.18 0.02 21.93
C MET A 165 10.91 -1.24 22.39
#